data_AF-A0A8I3MX36-F1
#
_entry.id   AF-A0A8I3MX36-F1
#
_cell.length_a   1.000
_cell.length_b   1.000
_cell.length_c   1.000
_cell.angle_alpha   90.00
_cell.angle_beta   90.00
_cell.angle_gamma   90.00
#
_symmetry.space_group_name_H-M   'P 1'
#
loop_
_entity.id
_entity.type
_entity.pdbx_description
1 polymer ?
#
loop_
_entity_poly.entity_id
_entity_poly.type
_entity_poly.pdbx_seq_one_letter_code
_entity_poly.pdbx_strand_id
1 'polypeptide(L)'
;MDFSFQALRQIAQRTISTASRRQFENKVPEKQKLFQEDNGIPVHLKGGVADALLYRATMMLTVGGRIFGVLHLYTTCIEQHSLLYPECFDVFFL
;
A
#
# COMPACT_ATOMS: atom_id res chain seq x y z
N MET A 1 -38.29 36.05 4.55
CA MET A 1 -37.28 35.57 5.53
C MET A 1 -36.02 35.12 4.78
N ASP A 2 -35.64 35.81 3.69
CA ASP A 2 -34.76 35.25 2.65
C ASP A 2 -33.40 35.93 2.60
N PHE A 3 -33.33 37.19 3.07
CA PHE A 3 -32.10 37.98 3.10
C PHE A 3 -31.06 37.41 4.08
N SER A 4 -31.51 36.95 5.25
CA SER A 4 -30.62 36.38 6.28
C SER A 4 -29.98 35.06 5.83
N PHE A 5 -30.70 34.23 5.07
CA PHE A 5 -30.19 32.95 4.59
C PHE A 5 -29.10 33.14 3.53
N GLN A 6 -29.26 34.09 2.61
CA GLN A 6 -28.26 34.40 1.60
C GLN A 6 -26.99 34.99 2.22
N ALA A 7 -27.13 35.88 3.21
CA ALA A 7 -25.98 36.44 3.94
C ALA A 7 -25.19 35.36 4.70
N LEU A 8 -25.89 34.46 5.40
CA LEU A 8 -25.27 33.31 6.08
C LEU A 8 -24.54 32.40 5.11
N ARG A 9 -25.13 32.13 3.94
CA ARG A 9 -24.50 31.30 2.90
C ARG A 9 -23.24 31.95 2.34
N GLN A 10 -23.22 33.27 2.13
CA GLN A 10 -22.02 33.98 1.67
C GLN A 10 -20.91 34.00 2.73
N ILE A 11 -21.27 34.16 4.02
CA ILE A 11 -20.31 34.09 5.13
C ILE A 11 -19.73 32.68 5.23
N ALA A 12 -20.56 31.64 5.19
CA ALA A 12 -20.11 30.25 5.21
C ALA A 12 -19.20 29.93 4.02
N GLN A 13 -19.55 30.35 2.80
CA GLN A 13 -18.73 30.14 1.61
C GLN A 13 -17.39 30.87 1.66
N ARG A 14 -17.34 32.12 2.15
CA ARG A 14 -16.08 32.86 2.35
C ARG A 14 -15.18 32.21 3.40
N THR A 15 -15.76 31.74 4.48
CA THR A 15 -15.01 31.03 5.53
C THR A 15 -14.47 29.69 5.05
N ILE A 16 -15.25 28.91 4.30
CA ILE A 16 -14.79 27.62 3.73
C ILE A 16 -13.68 27.84 2.69
N SER A 17 -13.84 28.83 1.81
CA SER A 17 -12.88 29.15 0.74
C SER A 17 -11.52 29.67 1.29
N THR A 18 -11.54 30.30 2.46
CA THR A 18 -10.31 30.79 3.14
C THR A 18 -9.75 29.80 4.17
N ALA A 19 -10.56 28.93 4.78
CA ALA A 19 -10.12 27.88 5.70
C ALA A 19 -9.34 26.77 4.97
N SER A 20 -9.81 26.37 3.77
CA SER A 20 -9.13 25.41 2.90
C SER A 20 -7.69 25.82 2.55
N ARG A 21 -7.45 27.11 2.28
CA ARG A 21 -6.10 27.65 2.00
C ARG A 21 -5.19 27.74 3.21
N ARG A 22 -5.72 27.83 4.44
CA ARG A 22 -4.91 27.96 5.67
C ARG A 22 -4.57 26.62 6.33
N GLN A 23 -5.20 25.52 5.93
CA GLN A 23 -4.99 24.20 6.55
C GLN A 23 -3.73 23.45 6.07
N PHE A 24 -3.11 23.87 4.96
CA PHE A 24 -1.81 23.34 4.52
C PHE A 24 -0.73 24.38 4.82
N GLU A 25 -0.28 24.43 6.08
CA GLU A 25 1.01 25.06 6.36
C GLU A 25 2.09 24.37 5.53
N ASN A 26 3.03 25.16 5.01
CA ASN A 26 4.13 24.62 4.23
C ASN A 26 5.08 23.82 5.14
N LYS A 27 4.96 22.49 5.10
CA LYS A 27 5.81 21.53 5.82
C LYS A 27 7.03 21.08 5.02
N VAL A 28 7.25 21.61 3.81
CA VAL A 28 8.42 21.33 2.99
C VAL A 28 9.75 21.56 3.73
N PRO A 29 9.97 22.67 4.46
CA PRO A 29 11.26 22.86 5.17
C PRO A 29 11.50 21.82 6.26
N GLU A 30 10.45 21.35 6.95
CA GLU A 30 10.57 20.30 7.97
C GLU A 30 10.97 18.95 7.36
N LYS A 31 10.34 18.58 6.23
CA LYS A 31 10.68 17.35 5.48
C LYS A 31 12.06 17.45 4.86
N GLN A 32 12.44 18.61 4.31
CA GLN A 32 13.79 18.83 3.78
C GLN A 32 14.85 18.66 4.86
N LYS A 33 14.63 19.19 6.07
CA LYS A 33 15.55 18.99 7.20
C LYS A 33 15.70 17.51 7.57
N LEU A 34 14.59 16.78 7.62
CA LEU A 34 14.59 15.34 7.93
C LEU A 34 15.36 14.52 6.89
N PHE A 35 15.16 14.80 5.59
CA PHE A 35 15.85 14.06 4.53
C PHE A 35 17.31 14.50 4.33
N GLN A 36 17.68 15.72 4.74
CA GLN A 36 19.05 16.24 4.66
C GLN A 36 19.90 15.96 5.92
N GLU A 37 19.30 15.44 7.00
CA GLU A 37 20.04 15.06 8.21
C GLU A 37 21.05 13.95 7.90
N ASP A 38 22.34 14.16 8.21
CA ASP A 38 23.41 13.22 7.85
C ASP A 38 23.50 12.04 8.82
N ASN A 39 22.47 11.17 8.77
CA ASN A 39 22.34 10.01 9.64
C ASN A 39 22.92 8.72 9.02
N GLY A 40 23.45 8.78 7.80
CA GLY A 40 23.88 7.58 7.04
C GLY A 40 22.77 6.59 6.66
N ILE A 41 21.50 6.90 6.94
CA ILE A 41 20.34 6.03 6.68
C ILE A 41 19.92 6.16 5.20
N PRO A 42 19.67 5.04 4.49
CA PRO A 42 19.24 5.06 3.10
C PRO A 42 17.85 5.69 2.94
N VAL A 43 17.62 6.37 1.81
CA VAL A 43 16.42 7.19 1.55
C VAL A 43 15.09 6.43 1.74
N HIS A 44 15.06 5.12 1.45
CA HIS A 44 13.86 4.27 1.55
C HIS A 44 13.51 3.84 2.99
N LEU A 45 14.32 4.21 3.99
CA LEU A 45 14.03 4.00 5.42
C LEU A 45 14.01 5.32 6.20
N LYS A 46 14.24 6.45 5.51
CA LYS A 46 14.45 7.76 6.15
C LYS A 46 13.15 8.42 6.61
N GLY A 47 11.99 7.93 6.17
CA GLY A 47 10.68 8.30 6.72
C GLY A 47 10.32 7.57 8.01
N GLY A 48 11.18 6.66 8.50
CA GLY A 48 11.11 6.09 9.85
C GLY A 48 10.45 4.71 9.91
N VAL A 49 9.76 4.42 11.03
CA VAL A 49 9.23 3.09 11.36
C VAL A 49 8.17 2.61 10.37
N ALA A 50 7.37 3.53 9.82
CA ALA A 50 6.34 3.21 8.83
C ALA A 50 6.97 2.62 7.56
N ASP A 51 8.05 3.21 7.06
CA ASP A 51 8.77 2.73 5.87
C ASP A 51 9.35 1.33 6.09
N ALA A 52 9.91 1.08 7.29
CA ALA A 52 10.45 -0.22 7.64
C ALA A 52 9.37 -1.31 7.74
N LEU A 53 8.21 -0.98 8.30
CA LEU A 53 7.07 -1.90 8.37
C LEU A 53 6.52 -2.18 6.96
N LEU A 54 6.38 -1.14 6.15
CA LEU A 54 5.90 -1.27 4.77
C LEU A 54 6.84 -2.17 3.96
N TYR A 55 8.15 -1.95 4.04
CA TYR A 55 9.15 -2.80 3.40
C TYR A 55 9.02 -4.28 3.81
N ARG A 56 8.92 -4.54 5.13
CA ARG A 56 8.76 -5.91 5.65
C ARG A 56 7.48 -6.56 5.16
N ALA A 57 6.37 -5.82 5.17
CA ALA A 57 5.08 -6.32 4.69
C ALA A 57 5.13 -6.66 3.19
N THR A 58 5.70 -5.77 2.36
CA THR A 58 5.88 -6.01 0.93
C THR A 58 6.75 -7.23 0.67
N MET A 59 7.88 -7.36 1.38
CA MET A 59 8.76 -8.52 1.23
C MET A 59 8.05 -9.84 1.57
N MET A 60 7.32 -9.86 2.69
CA MET A 60 6.54 -11.02 3.12
C MET A 60 5.47 -11.39 2.08
N LEU A 61 4.77 -10.39 1.53
CA LEU A 61 3.75 -10.60 0.51
C LEU A 61 4.35 -11.14 -0.79
N THR A 62 5.48 -10.59 -1.26
CA THR A 62 6.12 -11.04 -2.50
C THR A 62 6.67 -12.46 -2.38
N VAL A 63 7.38 -12.76 -1.29
CA VAL A 63 7.93 -14.11 -1.05
C VAL A 63 6.80 -15.11 -0.83
N GLY A 64 5.82 -14.77 0.01
CA GLY A 64 4.65 -15.60 0.25
C GLY A 64 3.84 -15.88 -1.01
N GLY A 65 3.58 -14.84 -1.82
CA GLY A 65 2.88 -14.97 -3.09
C GLY A 65 3.61 -15.85 -4.10
N ARG A 66 4.95 -15.79 -4.13
CA ARG A 66 5.76 -16.66 -4.99
C ARG A 66 5.64 -18.12 -4.57
N ILE A 67 5.77 -18.41 -3.28
CA ILE A 67 5.67 -19.77 -2.73
C ILE A 67 4.27 -20.32 -3.00
N PHE A 68 3.23 -19.54 -2.70
CA PHE A 68 1.85 -19.91 -2.97
C PHE A 68 1.61 -20.21 -4.45
N GLY A 69 2.11 -19.34 -5.34
CA GLY A 69 2.01 -19.55 -6.79
C GLY A 69 2.68 -20.86 -7.24
N VAL A 70 3.87 -21.17 -6.75
CA VAL A 70 4.56 -22.43 -7.07
C VAL A 70 3.80 -23.64 -6.54
N LEU A 71 3.32 -23.60 -5.30
CA LEU A 71 2.52 -24.70 -4.73
C LEU A 71 1.23 -24.91 -5.51
N HIS A 72 0.53 -23.83 -5.86
CA HIS A 72 -0.70 -23.89 -6.65
C HIS A 72 -0.44 -24.45 -8.06
N LEU A 73 0.65 -24.04 -8.71
CA LEU A 73 1.05 -24.60 -10.00
C LEU A 73 1.41 -26.08 -9.86
N TYR A 74 2.15 -26.47 -8.83
CA TYR A 74 2.51 -27.86 -8.58
C TYR A 74 1.28 -28.75 -8.38
N THR A 75 0.33 -28.34 -7.54
CA THR A 75 -0.90 -29.11 -7.31
C THR A 75 -1.74 -29.22 -8.58
N THR A 76 -1.92 -28.12 -9.31
CA THR A 76 -2.67 -28.14 -10.58
C THR A 76 -1.97 -28.97 -11.66
N CYS A 77 -0.65 -28.93 -11.76
CA CYS A 77 0.11 -29.78 -12.67
C CYS A 77 -0.05 -31.27 -12.34
N ILE A 78 0.01 -31.65 -11.06
CA ILE A 78 -0.22 -33.04 -10.64
C ILE A 78 -1.65 -33.48 -10.94
N GLU A 79 -2.65 -32.65 -10.65
CA GLU A 79 -4.06 -32.92 -10.95
C GLU A 79 -4.26 -33.16 -12.45
N GLN A 80 -3.70 -32.29 -13.30
CA GLN A 80 -3.77 -32.43 -14.76
C GLN A 80 -3.05 -33.69 -15.26
N HIS A 81 -1.89 -34.02 -14.68
CA HIS A 81 -1.17 -35.25 -14.99
C HIS A 81 -1.97 -36.50 -14.60
N SER A 82 -2.61 -36.48 -13.43
CA SER A 82 -3.48 -37.57 -12.95
C SER A 82 -4.74 -37.76 -13.81
N LEU A 83 -5.27 -36.68 -14.39
CA LEU A 83 -6.42 -36.74 -15.30
C LEU A 83 -6.05 -37.18 -16.72
N LEU A 84 -4.80 -36.95 -17.16
CA LEU A 84 -4.33 -37.28 -18.51
C LEU A 84 -3.76 -38.71 -18.62
N TYR A 85 -3.23 -39.27 -17.52
CA TYR A 85 -2.68 -40.63 -17.47
C TYR A 85 -3.10 -41.36 -16.17
N PRO A 86 -4.37 -41.80 -16.06
CA PRO A 86 -4.85 -42.49 -14.86
C PRO A 86 -4.13 -43.82 -14.60
N GLU A 87 -3.64 -44.49 -15.65
CA GLU A 87 -2.94 -45.78 -15.58
C GLU A 87 -1.53 -45.71 -14.94
N CYS A 88 -0.94 -44.51 -14.79
CA CYS A 88 0.35 -44.33 -14.11
C CYS A 88 0.21 -44.05 -12.61
N PHE A 89 -1.00 -43.76 -12.14
CA PHE A 89 -1.25 -43.41 -10.74
C PHE A 89 -0.96 -44.60 -9.80
N ASP A 90 -1.24 -45.83 -10.23
CA ASP A 90 -0.95 -47.06 -9.48
C ASP A 90 0.55 -47.38 -9.31
N VAL A 91 1.43 -46.77 -10.12
CA VAL A 91 2.88 -47.07 -10.08
C VAL A 91 3.66 -46.11 -9.15
N PHE A 92 3.14 -44.91 -8.90
CA PHE A 92 3.84 -43.91 -8.07
C PHE A 92 3.49 -43.99 -6.57
N PHE A 93 2.46 -44.76 -6.21
CA PHE A 93 2.02 -44.99 -4.83
C PHE A 93 2.35 -46.40 -4.30
N LEU A 94 3.18 -47.18 -5.02
CA LEU A 94 3.76 -48.45 -4.58
C LEU A 94 5.26 -48.31 -4.25
#